data_AF-A0ABD0V3Q8-F1
#
_entry.id   AF-A0ABD0V3Q8-F1
#
_cell.length_a   1.000
_cell.length_b   1.000
_cell.length_c   1.000
_cell.angle_alpha   90.00
_cell.angle_beta   90.00
_cell.angle_gamma   90.00
#
_symmetry.space_group_name_H-M   'P 1'
#
loop_
_entity.id
_entity.type
_entity.pdbx_description
1 polymer ?
#
loop_
_entity_poly.entity_id
_entity_poly.type
_entity_poly.pdbx_seq_one_letter_code
_entity_poly.pdbx_strand_id
1 'polypeptide(L)'
;MAMMMISTINIPTRSSTNIFIVCVAALLLIFAPSYSNCSASSMQVGDILNTGDSLVLGSCAMTMATDCDLVVFTEGSSIWDSKTSGKGDNHCQVKLNNDGQLVIISGAGNTVWGSPYQGPNSNYVLEFNGICYVGIRDLNSGQTVWSTCPSDLCINK
;
A
#
# COMPACT_ATOMS: atom_id res chain seq x y z
N MET A 1 29.01 48.22 47.86
CA MET A 1 29.54 47.22 46.91
C MET A 1 28.41 46.86 45.98
N ALA A 2 28.52 47.30 44.72
CA ALA A 2 27.68 47.01 43.52
C ALA A 2 26.15 46.91 43.73
N MET A 3 25.28 47.83 43.30
CA MET A 3 25.10 48.45 41.97
C MET A 3 25.07 47.43 40.81
N MET A 4 23.87 47.07 40.35
CA MET A 4 23.35 47.26 38.98
C MET A 4 21.91 46.68 38.89
N MET A 5 20.88 47.51 38.73
CA MET A 5 20.29 48.01 37.46
C MET A 5 19.42 46.93 36.78
N ILE A 6 18.12 46.89 37.11
CA ILE A 6 16.94 47.48 36.42
C ILE A 6 16.73 46.92 34.99
N SER A 7 15.62 46.21 34.80
CA SER A 7 14.64 46.58 33.76
C SER A 7 13.24 46.03 34.11
N THR A 8 12.33 46.98 34.31
CA THR A 8 10.89 46.85 34.53
C THR A 8 10.17 46.36 33.28
N ILE A 9 9.20 45.44 33.40
CA ILE A 9 7.99 45.48 32.53
C ILE A 9 6.73 45.15 33.36
N ASN A 10 5.90 46.18 33.47
CA ASN A 10 4.46 46.29 33.75
C ASN A 10 3.63 45.06 34.17
N ILE A 11 2.86 45.24 35.25
CA ILE A 11 1.61 44.53 35.59
C ILE A 11 0.46 45.35 34.98
N PRO A 12 -0.46 44.81 34.15
CA PRO A 12 -1.80 44.40 34.63
C PRO A 12 -2.41 43.25 33.78
N THR A 13 -3.46 42.51 34.10
CA THR A 13 -4.41 42.47 35.21
C THR A 13 -5.10 41.12 35.12
N ARG A 14 -5.31 40.51 36.28
CA ARG A 14 -6.24 39.42 36.54
C ARG A 14 -7.58 39.60 35.81
N SER A 15 -8.00 38.59 35.06
CA SER A 15 -9.41 38.17 35.08
C SER A 15 -9.51 36.67 34.86
N SER A 16 -9.90 35.99 35.94
CA SER A 16 -10.74 34.78 36.03
C SER A 16 -10.56 33.71 34.94
N THR A 17 -10.22 32.46 35.21
CA THR A 17 -10.78 31.62 36.29
C THR A 17 -9.96 30.32 36.30
N ASN A 18 -9.36 29.98 37.45
CA ASN A 18 -8.79 28.66 37.67
C ASN A 18 -9.94 27.72 38.08
N ILE A 19 -10.47 26.96 37.14
CA ILE A 19 -11.23 25.75 37.45
C ILE A 19 -10.27 24.58 37.32
N PHE A 20 -10.06 23.97 38.49
CA PHE A 20 -9.26 22.79 38.76
C PHE A 20 -9.63 21.62 37.84
N ILE A 21 -8.60 21.05 37.23
CA ILE A 21 -8.37 19.63 36.90
C ILE A 21 -9.55 18.71 37.24
N VAL A 22 -10.54 18.63 36.34
CA VAL A 22 -11.40 17.45 36.18
C VAL A 22 -11.81 17.36 34.70
N CYS A 23 -10.85 17.10 33.81
CA CYS A 23 -11.10 16.50 32.47
C CYS A 23 -9.84 16.21 31.64
N VAL A 24 -8.64 16.10 32.26
CA VAL A 24 -7.42 15.77 31.51
C VAL A 24 -7.41 14.29 31.05
N ALA A 25 -8.28 13.43 31.59
CA ALA A 25 -8.43 12.06 31.13
C ALA A 25 -9.45 11.87 29.98
N ALA A 26 -10.31 12.87 29.69
CA ALA A 26 -11.35 12.75 28.66
C ALA A 26 -11.03 13.50 27.36
N LEU A 27 -9.94 14.28 27.31
CA LEU A 27 -9.55 15.09 26.15
C LEU A 27 -8.30 14.58 25.40
N LEU A 28 -7.88 13.32 25.64
CA LEU A 28 -6.78 12.65 24.92
C LEU A 28 -7.25 11.46 24.07
N LEU A 29 -8.54 11.40 23.69
CA LEU A 29 -9.10 10.31 22.89
C LEU A 29 -9.69 10.73 21.52
N ILE A 30 -9.45 11.96 21.04
CA ILE A 30 -10.05 12.46 19.78
C ILE A 30 -9.06 12.93 18.71
N PHE A 31 -7.78 12.56 18.85
CA PHE A 31 -6.83 12.62 17.73
C PHE A 31 -5.97 11.36 17.71
N ALA A 32 -6.61 10.19 17.78
CA ALA A 32 -6.04 9.11 16.99
C ALA A 32 -6.30 9.54 15.53
N PRO A 33 -5.28 9.84 14.71
CA PRO A 33 -5.50 9.74 13.28
C PRO A 33 -6.00 8.31 13.09
N SER A 34 -7.29 8.15 12.81
CA SER A 34 -7.74 6.92 12.18
C SER A 34 -6.95 6.88 10.89
N TYR A 35 -5.83 6.14 10.91
CA TYR A 35 -5.21 5.63 9.71
C TYR A 35 -6.27 4.72 9.12
N SER A 36 -7.19 5.32 8.39
CA SER A 36 -8.02 4.62 7.44
C SER A 36 -7.01 3.99 6.49
N ASN A 37 -6.71 2.73 6.73
CA ASN A 37 -5.90 1.94 5.81
C ASN A 37 -6.77 1.78 4.57
N CYS A 38 -6.77 2.80 3.70
CA CYS A 38 -7.42 2.74 2.42
C CYS A 38 -6.57 1.79 1.58
N SER A 39 -6.94 0.52 1.58
CA SER A 39 -6.33 -0.44 0.66
C SER A 39 -6.62 0.02 -0.77
N ALA A 40 -5.57 0.18 -1.56
CA ALA A 40 -5.74 0.45 -2.99
C ALA A 40 -6.39 -0.75 -3.66
N SER A 41 -7.17 -0.54 -4.73
CA SER A 41 -7.78 -1.64 -5.51
C SER A 41 -7.03 -1.94 -6.81
N SER A 42 -6.05 -1.11 -7.15
CA SER A 42 -5.25 -1.20 -8.37
C SER A 42 -3.86 -0.60 -8.13
N MET A 43 -2.94 -0.90 -9.04
CA MET A 43 -1.57 -0.40 -9.04
C MET A 43 -1.22 0.09 -10.45
N GLN A 44 -0.68 1.30 -10.56
CA GLN A 44 -0.14 1.85 -11.80
C GLN A 44 1.36 1.62 -11.89
N VAL A 45 1.91 1.84 -13.08
CA VAL A 45 3.37 1.86 -13.28
C VAL A 45 4.03 2.79 -12.27
N GLY A 46 5.02 2.26 -11.55
CA GLY A 46 5.78 3.00 -10.53
C GLY A 46 5.25 2.87 -9.11
N ASP A 47 4.01 2.40 -8.91
CA ASP A 47 3.55 2.06 -7.56
C ASP A 47 4.27 0.80 -7.06
N ILE A 48 4.29 0.67 -5.73
CA ILE A 48 4.96 -0.42 -5.03
C ILE A 48 3.97 -0.99 -4.01
N LEU A 49 3.80 -2.32 -4.03
CA LEU A 49 3.11 -3.04 -2.98
C LEU A 49 4.16 -3.69 -2.07
N ASN A 50 4.27 -3.23 -0.83
CA ASN A 50 5.28 -3.77 0.09
C ASN A 50 4.84 -5.09 0.70
N THR A 51 5.79 -5.80 1.30
CA THR A 51 5.50 -6.95 2.15
C THR A 51 4.45 -6.59 3.21
N GLY A 52 3.41 -7.42 3.31
CA GLY A 52 2.29 -7.25 4.22
C GLY A 52 1.15 -6.40 3.66
N ASP A 53 1.39 -5.63 2.59
CA ASP A 53 0.36 -4.81 1.96
C ASP A 53 -0.52 -5.65 1.03
N SER A 54 -1.75 -5.16 0.85
CA SER A 54 -2.74 -5.76 -0.03
C SER A 54 -3.39 -4.72 -0.94
N LEU A 55 -3.61 -5.11 -2.20
CA LEU A 55 -4.69 -4.53 -2.99
C LEU A 55 -6.00 -5.20 -2.60
N VAL A 56 -7.09 -4.45 -2.45
CA VAL A 56 -8.39 -4.97 -2.02
C VAL A 56 -9.53 -4.39 -2.87
N LEU A 57 -10.41 -5.26 -3.36
CA LEU A 57 -11.66 -4.88 -4.04
C LEU A 57 -12.79 -5.81 -3.60
N GLY A 58 -13.65 -5.33 -2.70
CA GLY A 58 -14.74 -6.15 -2.15
C GLY A 58 -14.19 -7.38 -1.41
N SER A 59 -14.54 -8.58 -1.89
CA SER A 59 -14.03 -9.87 -1.37
C SER A 59 -12.74 -10.34 -2.02
N CYS A 60 -12.22 -9.59 -3.00
CA CYS A 60 -10.97 -9.89 -3.69
C CYS A 60 -9.80 -9.22 -2.97
N ALA A 61 -8.67 -9.92 -2.88
CA ALA A 61 -7.42 -9.33 -2.40
C ALA A 61 -6.22 -9.87 -3.17
N MET A 62 -5.17 -9.06 -3.29
CA MET A 62 -3.85 -9.49 -3.76
C MET A 62 -2.82 -8.98 -2.77
N THR A 63 -2.10 -9.90 -2.12
CA THR A 63 -1.24 -9.60 -0.99
C THR A 63 0.19 -10.04 -1.29
N MET A 64 1.15 -9.17 -1.02
CA MET A 64 2.56 -9.54 -0.96
C MET A 64 2.83 -10.13 0.42
N ALA A 65 2.78 -11.45 0.58
CA ALA A 65 2.94 -12.11 1.87
C ALA A 65 4.37 -11.95 2.44
N THR A 66 4.49 -12.11 3.76
CA THR A 66 5.73 -11.92 4.53
C THR A 66 6.86 -12.89 4.18
N ASP A 67 6.53 -14.01 3.56
CA ASP A 67 7.47 -15.03 3.10
C ASP A 67 7.86 -14.82 1.63
N CYS A 68 7.59 -13.65 1.06
CA CYS A 68 7.85 -13.34 -0.34
C CYS A 68 6.97 -14.07 -1.36
N ASP A 69 5.80 -14.60 -0.98
CA ASP A 69 4.79 -15.08 -1.94
C ASP A 69 3.73 -14.01 -2.27
N LEU A 70 3.52 -13.72 -3.56
CA LEU A 70 2.42 -12.88 -4.02
C LEU A 70 1.19 -13.75 -4.24
N VAL A 71 0.12 -13.49 -3.47
CA VAL A 71 -1.07 -14.36 -3.40
C VAL A 71 -2.33 -13.57 -3.74
N VAL A 72 -3.20 -14.15 -4.57
CA VAL A 72 -4.52 -13.62 -4.90
C VAL A 72 -5.59 -14.44 -4.18
N PHE A 73 -6.54 -13.75 -3.55
CA PHE A 73 -7.62 -14.34 -2.77
C PHE A 73 -9.00 -13.94 -3.32
N THR A 74 -9.95 -14.85 -3.16
CA THR A 74 -11.40 -14.59 -3.22
C THR A 74 -12.05 -15.12 -1.95
N GLU A 75 -12.83 -14.29 -1.25
CA GLU A 75 -13.55 -14.69 -0.04
C GLU A 75 -12.65 -15.36 1.02
N GLY A 76 -11.40 -14.91 1.12
CA GLY A 76 -10.39 -15.45 2.03
C GLY A 76 -9.71 -16.75 1.57
N SER A 77 -10.10 -17.31 0.42
CA SER A 77 -9.46 -18.48 -0.18
C SER A 77 -8.46 -18.07 -1.26
N SER A 78 -7.24 -18.62 -1.22
CA SER A 78 -6.24 -18.39 -2.27
C SER A 78 -6.68 -19.06 -3.58
N ILE A 79 -6.63 -18.30 -4.68
CA ILE A 79 -6.99 -18.77 -6.04
C ILE A 79 -5.81 -18.74 -7.01
N TRP A 80 -4.73 -18.04 -6.65
CA TRP A 80 -3.48 -18.00 -7.42
C TRP A 80 -2.34 -17.54 -6.51
N ASP A 81 -1.12 -18.02 -6.76
CA ASP A 81 0.10 -17.53 -6.13
C ASP A 81 1.31 -17.64 -7.06
N SER A 82 2.32 -16.81 -6.79
CA SER A 82 3.57 -16.75 -7.56
C SER A 82 4.52 -17.94 -7.32
N LYS A 83 4.23 -18.79 -6.32
CA LYS A 83 5.11 -19.90 -5.89
C LYS A 83 6.49 -19.40 -5.46
N THR A 84 6.57 -18.29 -4.74
CA THR A 84 7.84 -17.66 -4.31
C THR A 84 8.06 -17.62 -2.80
N SER A 85 7.20 -18.30 -2.03
CA SER A 85 7.40 -18.52 -0.59
C SER A 85 8.84 -18.98 -0.29
N GLY A 86 9.53 -18.25 0.58
CA GLY A 86 10.89 -18.50 1.03
C GLY A 86 12.00 -18.22 0.01
N LYS A 87 11.70 -17.64 -1.15
CA LYS A 87 12.71 -17.35 -2.20
C LYS A 87 13.39 -15.98 -2.06
N GLY A 88 12.93 -15.13 -1.14
CA GLY A 88 13.50 -13.81 -0.85
C GLY A 88 13.91 -13.62 0.61
N ASP A 89 14.08 -12.37 1.05
CA ASP A 89 14.58 -11.98 2.38
C ASP A 89 13.47 -11.42 3.31
N ASN A 90 12.22 -11.84 3.09
CA ASN A 90 11.01 -11.40 3.81
C ASN A 90 10.71 -9.89 3.72
N HIS A 91 11.44 -9.14 2.90
CA HIS A 91 11.22 -7.72 2.64
C HIS A 91 10.93 -7.50 1.15
N CYS A 92 10.18 -8.43 0.55
CA CYS A 92 9.86 -8.38 -0.86
C CYS A 92 8.85 -7.28 -1.20
N GLN A 93 8.95 -6.75 -2.41
CA GLN A 93 8.07 -5.74 -2.95
C GLN A 93 7.60 -6.17 -4.32
N VAL A 94 6.33 -5.89 -4.63
CA VAL A 94 5.79 -6.02 -5.99
C VAL A 94 5.84 -4.66 -6.67
N LYS A 95 6.27 -4.66 -7.92
CA LYS A 95 6.28 -3.46 -8.77
C LYS A 95 5.68 -3.77 -10.13
N LEU A 96 4.88 -2.84 -10.65
CA LEU A 96 4.52 -2.84 -12.06
C LEU A 96 5.51 -1.94 -12.82
N ASN A 97 6.28 -2.55 -13.71
CA ASN A 97 7.27 -1.86 -14.51
C ASN A 97 6.65 -1.21 -15.75
N ASN A 98 7.37 -0.25 -16.32
CA ASN A 98 6.93 0.55 -17.46
C ASN A 98 6.76 -0.27 -18.75
N ASP A 99 7.37 -1.45 -18.82
CA ASP A 99 7.21 -2.44 -19.89
C ASP A 99 6.03 -3.39 -19.66
N GLY A 100 5.22 -3.14 -18.63
CA GLY A 100 4.05 -3.97 -18.31
C GLY A 100 4.40 -5.28 -17.63
N GLN A 101 5.64 -5.45 -17.14
CA GLN A 101 5.99 -6.60 -16.32
C GLN A 101 5.65 -6.37 -14.85
N LEU A 102 4.94 -7.31 -14.23
CA LEU A 102 4.79 -7.38 -12.78
C LEU A 102 5.98 -8.14 -12.18
N VAL A 103 6.72 -7.53 -11.26
CA VAL A 103 7.96 -8.08 -10.71
C VAL A 103 7.91 -8.12 -9.19
N ILE A 104 8.40 -9.23 -8.60
CA ILE A 104 8.70 -9.34 -7.18
C ILE A 104 10.21 -9.13 -7.01
N ILE A 105 10.59 -8.16 -6.17
CA ILE A 105 11.98 -7.83 -5.86
C ILE A 105 12.21 -8.03 -4.36
N SER A 106 13.32 -8.65 -3.96
CA SER A 106 13.71 -8.78 -2.55
C SER A 106 14.15 -7.44 -1.95
N GLY A 107 14.25 -7.34 -0.63
CA GLY A 107 14.78 -6.15 0.05
C GLY A 107 16.22 -5.82 -0.35
N ALA A 108 17.02 -6.84 -0.68
CA ALA A 108 18.35 -6.72 -1.25
C ALA A 108 18.39 -6.25 -2.73
N GLY A 109 17.24 -6.05 -3.38
CA GLY A 109 17.15 -5.57 -4.77
C GLY A 109 17.23 -6.67 -5.85
N ASN A 110 17.20 -7.95 -5.48
CA ASN A 110 17.23 -9.05 -6.45
C ASN A 110 15.83 -9.36 -6.97
N THR A 111 15.68 -9.63 -8.26
CA THR A 111 14.42 -10.14 -8.82
C THR A 111 14.16 -11.55 -8.32
N VAL A 112 13.04 -11.74 -7.61
CA VAL A 112 12.57 -13.05 -7.12
C VAL A 112 11.69 -13.73 -8.17
N TRP A 113 10.86 -12.95 -8.88
CA TRP A 113 9.97 -13.42 -9.93
C TRP A 113 9.54 -12.27 -10.85
N GLY A 114 9.16 -12.60 -12.08
CA GLY A 114 8.52 -11.66 -13.01
C GLY A 114 7.44 -12.34 -13.83
N SER A 115 6.36 -11.62 -14.13
CA SER A 115 5.35 -12.10 -15.07
C SER A 115 5.98 -12.30 -16.46
N PRO A 116 5.47 -13.22 -17.29
CA PRO A 116 6.02 -13.48 -18.63
C PRO A 116 5.95 -12.31 -19.61
N TYR A 117 5.02 -11.36 -19.42
CA TYR A 117 4.87 -10.23 -20.33
C TYR A 117 5.93 -9.15 -20.09
N GLN A 118 6.60 -8.75 -21.17
CA GLN A 118 7.53 -7.62 -21.26
C GLN A 118 7.29 -6.94 -22.61
N GLY A 119 6.56 -5.84 -22.58
CA GLY A 119 6.11 -5.09 -23.75
C GLY A 119 6.89 -3.80 -23.99
N PRO A 120 6.37 -2.90 -24.84
CA PRO A 120 6.90 -1.56 -24.99
C PRO A 120 6.69 -0.73 -23.71
N ASN A 121 7.46 0.34 -23.56
CA ASN A 121 7.17 1.32 -22.52
C ASN A 121 5.79 1.96 -22.75
N SER A 122 4.87 1.78 -21.80
CA SER A 122 3.50 2.30 -21.85
C SER A 122 3.01 2.65 -20.43
N ASN A 123 1.79 3.16 -20.34
CA ASN A 123 1.07 3.27 -19.09
C ASN A 123 0.27 1.99 -18.87
N TYR A 124 0.68 1.21 -17.89
CA TYR A 124 -0.01 -0.02 -17.49
C TYR A 124 -0.71 0.16 -16.15
N VAL A 125 -1.82 -0.54 -15.96
CA VAL A 125 -2.50 -0.67 -14.68
C VAL A 125 -2.71 -2.14 -14.36
N LEU A 126 -2.37 -2.56 -13.15
CA LEU A 126 -2.76 -3.82 -12.57
C LEU A 126 -4.06 -3.63 -11.79
N GLU A 127 -5.09 -4.38 -12.14
CA GLU A 127 -6.41 -4.27 -11.52
C GLU A 127 -7.09 -5.64 -11.42
N PHE A 128 -8.07 -5.76 -10.52
CA PHE A 128 -8.92 -6.95 -10.45
C PHE A 128 -9.89 -7.01 -11.64
N ASN A 129 -10.19 -8.21 -12.11
CA ASN A 129 -11.29 -8.49 -12.99
C ASN A 129 -12.59 -8.75 -12.19
N GLY A 130 -13.69 -9.06 -12.89
CA GLY A 130 -14.99 -9.30 -12.26
C GLY A 130 -15.10 -10.56 -11.38
N ILE A 131 -14.03 -11.35 -11.23
CA ILE A 131 -14.00 -12.62 -10.49
C ILE A 131 -12.69 -12.78 -9.67
N CYS A 132 -12.14 -11.67 -9.17
CA CYS A 132 -10.98 -11.60 -8.27
C CYS A 132 -9.59 -11.97 -8.83
N TYR A 133 -9.46 -12.35 -10.10
CA TYR A 133 -8.12 -12.44 -10.70
C TYR A 133 -7.60 -11.05 -11.05
N VAL A 134 -6.28 -10.88 -11.09
CA VAL A 134 -5.66 -9.61 -11.49
C VAL A 134 -5.19 -9.67 -12.93
N GLY A 135 -5.26 -8.55 -13.63
CA GLY A 135 -4.79 -8.37 -14.99
C GLY A 135 -4.01 -7.09 -15.14
N ILE A 136 -3.01 -7.09 -16.02
CA ILE A 136 -2.27 -5.91 -16.43
C ILE A 136 -2.93 -5.40 -17.71
N ARG A 137 -3.52 -4.21 -17.66
CA ARG A 137 -4.12 -3.54 -18.82
C ARG A 137 -3.18 -2.46 -19.33
N ASP A 138 -2.92 -2.46 -20.62
CA ASP A 138 -2.30 -1.32 -21.30
C ASP A 138 -3.35 -0.24 -21.52
N LEU A 139 -3.15 0.95 -20.93
CA LEU A 139 -4.11 2.04 -21.01
C LEU A 139 -4.17 2.68 -22.41
N ASN A 140 -3.15 2.49 -23.24
CA ASN A 140 -3.15 3.02 -24.60
C ASN A 140 -3.99 2.17 -25.55
N SER A 141 -3.84 0.84 -25.51
CA SER A 141 -4.61 -0.09 -26.35
C SER A 141 -5.92 -0.57 -25.72
N GLY A 142 -6.06 -0.48 -24.40
CA GLY A 142 -7.17 -1.02 -23.63
C GLY A 142 -7.11 -2.54 -23.40
N GLN A 143 -6.08 -3.22 -23.95
CA GLN A 143 -5.93 -4.68 -23.91
C GLN A 143 -5.34 -5.18 -22.59
N THR A 144 -5.74 -6.38 -22.16
CA THR A 144 -5.12 -7.05 -21.01
C THR A 144 -3.94 -7.88 -21.49
N VAL A 145 -2.73 -7.42 -21.19
CA VAL A 145 -1.49 -8.01 -21.73
C VAL A 145 -1.02 -9.24 -20.96
N TRP A 146 -1.42 -9.35 -19.69
CA TRP A 146 -1.17 -10.50 -18.83
C TRP A 146 -2.22 -10.60 -17.72
N SER A 147 -2.49 -11.80 -17.21
CA SER A 147 -3.38 -12.01 -16.07
C SER A 147 -3.03 -13.28 -15.30
N THR A 148 -3.39 -13.32 -14.01
CA THR A 148 -3.38 -14.52 -13.18
C THR A 148 -4.54 -15.47 -13.48
N CYS A 149 -5.53 -15.02 -14.25
CA CYS A 149 -6.71 -15.82 -14.58
C CYS A 149 -6.38 -16.99 -15.51
N PRO A 150 -6.82 -18.22 -15.19
CA PRO A 150 -6.73 -19.38 -16.07
C PRO A 150 -7.46 -19.16 -17.41
N SER A 151 -6.91 -19.73 -18.49
CA SER A 151 -7.43 -19.54 -19.85
C SER A 151 -8.82 -20.12 -20.09
N ASP A 152 -9.24 -21.07 -19.28
CA ASP A 152 -10.58 -21.68 -19.29
C ASP A 152 -11.64 -20.81 -18.59
N LEU A 153 -11.23 -19.86 -17.75
CA LEU A 153 -12.13 -18.97 -17.01
C LEU A 153 -12.21 -17.56 -17.62
N CYS A 154 -11.09 -17.03 -18.13
CA CYS A 154 -11.07 -15.72 -18.77
C CYS A 154 -10.91 -15.85 -20.29
N ILE A 155 -12.03 -15.74 -21.00
CA ILE A 155 -12.13 -16.02 -22.45
C ILE A 155 -11.48 -14.92 -23.33
N ASN A 156 -11.15 -13.75 -22.78
CA ASN A 156 -10.54 -12.66 -23.55
C ASN A 156 -9.33 -12.09 -22.77
N LYS A 157 -8.11 -12.45 -23.21
CA LYS A 157 -6.89 -11.70 -22.87
C LYS A 157 -6.88 -10.41 -23.68
#